data_AF-A0A7X4AJE9-F1
#
_entry.id   AF-A0A7X4AJE9-F1
#
_cell.length_a   1.000
_cell.length_b   1.000
_cell.length_c   1.000
_cell.angle_alpha   90.00
_cell.angle_beta   90.00
_cell.angle_gamma   90.00
#
_symmetry.space_group_name_H-M   'P 1'
#
loop_
_entity.id
_entity.type
_entity.pdbx_description
1 polymer ?
#
loop_
_entity_poly.entity_id
_entity_poly.type
_entity_poly.pdbx_seq_one_letter_code
_entity_poly.pdbx_strand_id
1 'polypeptide(L)'
;MPKLKPGTIWPKPAKVELTQEQIDKIADTDMTFSQVEEKYGEENAILVGIARDPDNPEWTDEDWARARPAIEVHPELVKAHRRARAQGKKIPMIEHVSIPLDAHLVRRLEKTDPNWKTRVNDILRKTLLSP
;
A
#
# COMPACT_ATOMS: atom_id res chain seq x y z
N MET A 1 14.38 23.82 -19.13
CA MET A 1 15.23 22.99 -18.24
C MET A 1 16.27 22.28 -19.09
N PRO A 2 17.58 22.38 -18.78
CA PRO A 2 18.61 21.65 -19.52
C PRO A 2 18.40 20.14 -19.35
N LYS A 3 18.40 19.39 -20.45
CA LYS A 3 18.18 17.93 -20.42
C LYS A 3 19.40 17.26 -19.79
N LEU A 4 19.19 16.58 -18.66
CA LEU A 4 20.22 15.76 -18.00
C LEU A 4 20.64 14.60 -18.93
N LYS A 5 21.93 14.24 -18.89
CA LYS A 5 22.46 13.14 -19.69
C LYS A 5 22.00 11.79 -19.10
N PRO A 6 21.72 10.76 -19.94
CA PRO A 6 21.37 9.42 -19.46
C PRO A 6 22.48 8.89 -18.53
N GLY A 7 22.11 8.43 -17.33
CA GLY A 7 23.06 7.95 -16.31
C GLY A 7 23.51 9.01 -15.29
N THR A 8 22.97 10.23 -15.35
CA THR A 8 23.18 11.23 -14.29
C THR A 8 22.39 10.82 -13.05
N ILE A 9 23.08 10.37 -12.01
CA ILE A 9 22.53 10.27 -10.65
C ILE A 9 22.19 11.71 -10.25
N TRP A 10 20.94 11.98 -9.89
CA TRP A 10 20.55 13.28 -9.35
C TRP A 10 21.48 13.63 -8.20
N PRO A 11 22.18 14.78 -8.22
CA PRO A 11 22.90 15.21 -7.04
C PRO A 11 21.87 15.33 -5.92
N LYS A 12 22.00 14.53 -4.85
CA LYS A 12 21.18 14.74 -3.66
C LYS A 12 21.43 16.19 -3.24
N PRO A 13 20.39 17.03 -3.09
CA PRO A 13 20.58 18.38 -2.61
C PRO A 13 21.37 18.30 -1.29
N ALA A 14 22.28 19.24 -1.08
CA ALA A 14 23.03 19.32 0.18
C ALA A 14 22.02 19.29 1.33
N LYS A 15 22.29 18.50 2.37
CA LYS A 15 21.45 18.46 3.57
C LYS A 15 21.48 19.83 4.24
N VAL A 16 20.57 20.71 3.87
CA VAL A 16 20.31 21.96 4.58
C VAL A 16 19.31 21.59 5.65
N GLU A 17 19.77 21.37 6.89
CA GLU A 17 18.83 21.16 7.99
C GLU A 17 18.15 22.49 8.29
N LEU A 18 16.85 22.60 7.98
CA LEU A 18 16.06 23.80 8.27
C LEU A 18 15.76 23.86 9.77
N THR A 19 15.75 25.07 10.33
CA THR A 19 15.24 25.29 11.68
C THR A 19 13.71 25.22 11.70
N GLN A 20 13.12 24.98 12.88
CA GLN A 20 11.66 24.94 13.02
C GLN A 20 10.99 26.23 12.52
N GLU A 21 11.56 27.41 12.83
CA GLU A 21 11.04 28.68 12.32
C GLU A 21 11.04 28.78 10.79
N GLN A 22 12.02 28.14 10.13
CA GLN A 22 12.07 28.10 8.66
C GLN A 22 11.03 27.12 8.11
N ILE A 23 10.83 25.99 8.78
CA ILE A 23 9.82 24.99 8.45
C ILE A 23 8.42 25.62 8.54
N ASP A 24 8.09 26.29 9.65
CA ASP A 24 6.81 26.94 9.87
C ASP A 24 6.54 28.03 8.81
N LYS A 25 7.55 28.86 8.55
CA LYS A 25 7.47 29.88 7.49
C LYS A 25 7.23 29.29 6.12
N ILE A 26 7.77 28.11 5.81
CA ILE A 26 7.54 27.44 4.53
C ILE A 26 6.16 26.75 4.54
N ALA A 27 5.73 26.19 5.66
CA ALA A 27 4.40 25.56 5.80
C ALA A 27 3.26 26.56 5.57
N ASP A 28 3.46 27.82 5.97
CA ASP A 28 2.53 28.94 5.71
C ASP A 28 2.50 29.40 4.24
N THR A 29 3.42 28.93 3.39
CA THR A 29 3.45 29.28 1.96
C THR A 29 2.68 28.28 1.10
N ASP A 30 2.25 28.72 -0.08
CA ASP A 30 1.63 27.86 -1.10
C ASP A 30 2.62 26.92 -1.82
N MET A 31 3.83 26.73 -1.28
CA MET A 31 4.78 25.76 -1.84
C MET A 31 4.19 24.34 -1.74
N THR A 32 4.31 23.58 -2.82
CA THR A 32 3.95 22.16 -2.84
C THR A 32 5.08 21.31 -2.28
N PHE A 33 4.77 20.09 -1.83
CA PHE A 33 5.77 19.13 -1.35
C PHE A 33 6.95 18.98 -2.33
N SER A 34 6.67 18.79 -3.62
CA SER A 34 7.72 18.63 -4.64
C SER A 34 8.60 19.87 -4.80
N GLN A 35 8.05 21.08 -4.62
CA GLN A 35 8.83 22.32 -4.67
C GLN A 35 9.73 22.49 -3.45
N VAL A 36 9.26 22.06 -2.28
CA VAL A 36 10.06 22.07 -1.04
C VAL A 36 11.16 21.01 -1.14
N GLU A 37 10.85 19.82 -1.64
CA GLU A 37 11.79 18.71 -1.84
C GLU A 37 12.91 19.08 -2.82
N GLU A 38 12.58 19.65 -3.98
CA GLU A 38 13.59 20.05 -4.97
C GLU A 38 14.56 21.10 -4.40
N LYS A 39 14.05 21.99 -3.54
CA LYS A 39 14.81 23.12 -3.01
C LYS A 39 15.59 22.81 -1.73
N TYR A 40 14.99 22.06 -0.81
CA TYR A 40 15.51 21.84 0.55
C TYR A 40 15.76 20.35 0.85
N GLY A 41 15.35 19.43 -0.02
CA GLY A 41 15.47 17.99 0.17
C GLY A 41 14.23 17.35 0.79
N GLU A 42 14.15 16.03 0.62
CA GLU A 42 13.03 15.18 1.04
C GLU A 42 12.71 15.29 2.53
N GLU A 43 13.73 15.24 3.40
CA GLU A 43 13.55 15.31 4.85
C GLU A 43 12.84 16.60 5.28
N ASN A 44 13.27 17.74 4.76
CA ASN A 44 12.64 19.02 5.06
C ASN A 44 11.24 19.15 4.47
N ALA A 45 11.00 18.54 3.29
CA ALA A 45 9.67 18.51 2.71
C ALA A 45 8.68 17.72 3.56
N ILE A 46 9.14 16.63 4.19
CA ILE A 46 8.36 15.86 5.17
C ILE A 46 8.06 16.73 6.40
N LEU A 47 9.07 17.37 7.00
CA LEU A 47 8.90 18.22 8.19
C LEU A 47 7.95 19.40 7.93
N VAL A 48 8.06 20.05 6.77
CA VAL A 48 7.11 21.10 6.34
C VAL A 48 5.71 20.54 6.18
N GLY A 49 5.57 19.33 5.63
CA GLY A 49 4.29 18.65 5.52
C GLY A 49 3.64 18.41 6.89
N ILE A 50 4.43 18.00 7.89
CA ILE A 50 3.99 17.82 9.27
C ILE A 50 3.53 19.16 9.86
N ALA A 51 4.33 20.22 9.74
CA ALA A 51 3.98 21.54 10.28
C ALA A 51 2.71 22.15 9.64
N ARG A 52 2.38 21.75 8.40
CA ARG A 52 1.17 22.18 7.71
C ARG A 52 -0.11 21.48 8.20
N ASP A 53 0.02 20.34 8.88
CA ASP A 53 -1.10 19.56 9.39
C ASP A 53 -1.21 19.71 10.93
N PRO A 54 -1.93 20.72 11.43
CA PRO A 54 -2.07 20.95 12.87
C PRO A 54 -2.85 19.84 13.58
N ASP A 55 -3.61 19.01 12.85
CA ASP A 55 -4.37 17.90 13.41
C ASP A 55 -3.50 16.64 13.61
N ASN A 56 -2.31 16.60 13.01
CA ASN A 56 -1.36 15.50 13.11
C ASN A 56 0.07 15.99 13.38
N PRO A 57 0.32 16.62 14.55
CA PRO A 57 1.65 17.07 14.94
C PRO A 57 2.60 15.89 15.17
N GLU A 58 3.91 16.17 15.14
CA GLU A 58 4.91 15.19 15.56
C GLU A 58 4.74 14.82 17.04
N TRP A 59 4.81 13.52 17.34
CA TRP A 59 4.66 13.03 18.71
C TRP A 59 5.92 13.32 19.54
N THR A 60 5.72 13.96 20.69
CA THR A 60 6.77 14.25 21.66
C THR A 60 7.05 13.05 22.58
N ASP A 61 8.17 13.08 23.31
CA ASP A 61 8.47 12.07 24.33
C ASP A 61 7.40 12.03 25.43
N GLU A 62 6.81 13.19 25.76
CA GLU A 62 5.68 13.29 26.68
C GLU A 62 4.41 12.63 26.13
N ASP A 63 4.17 12.69 24.81
CA ASP A 63 3.06 11.97 24.16
C ASP A 63 3.26 10.47 24.23
N TRP A 64 4.49 9.99 23.98
CA TRP A 64 4.86 8.59 24.15
C TRP A 64 4.72 8.11 25.60
N ALA A 65 5.11 8.94 26.57
CA ALA A 65 4.96 8.61 27.98
C ALA A 65 3.49 8.48 28.41
N ARG A 66 2.58 9.21 27.75
CA ARG A 66 1.12 9.12 27.98
C ARG A 66 0.43 8.05 27.13
N ALA A 67 1.10 7.51 26.11
CA ALA A 67 0.51 6.54 25.20
C ALA A 67 0.12 5.26 25.95
N ARG A 68 -1.08 4.76 25.67
CA ARG A 68 -1.62 3.53 26.27
C ARG A 68 -1.73 2.43 25.21
N PRO A 69 -1.51 1.15 25.57
CA PRO A 69 -1.68 0.04 24.64
C PRO A 69 -3.08 0.03 24.02
N ALA A 70 -3.17 -0.22 22.70
CA ALA A 70 -4.43 -0.25 21.97
C ALA A 70 -5.47 -1.25 22.56
N ILE A 71 -5.02 -2.33 23.20
CA ILE A 71 -5.92 -3.29 23.86
C ILE A 71 -6.66 -2.72 25.06
N GLU A 72 -6.10 -1.70 25.72
CA GLU A 72 -6.72 -1.05 26.87
C GLU A 72 -7.70 0.04 26.47
N VAL A 73 -7.41 0.76 25.38
CA VAL A 73 -8.23 1.90 24.92
C VAL A 73 -9.26 1.52 23.87
N HIS A 74 -8.96 0.52 23.02
CA HIS A 74 -9.81 0.04 21.93
C HIS A 74 -9.83 -1.50 21.86
N PRO A 75 -10.31 -2.18 22.92
CA PRO A 75 -10.31 -3.65 23.00
C PRO A 75 -11.07 -4.32 21.84
N GLU A 76 -12.13 -3.69 21.35
CA GLU A 76 -12.95 -4.16 20.23
C GLU A 76 -12.15 -4.22 18.92
N LEU A 77 -11.33 -3.20 18.63
CA LEU A 77 -10.50 -3.16 17.42
C LEU A 77 -9.43 -4.25 17.46
N VAL A 78 -8.78 -4.42 18.60
CA VAL A 78 -7.76 -5.47 18.80
C VAL A 78 -8.39 -6.85 18.65
N LYS A 79 -9.59 -7.07 19.21
CA LYS A 79 -10.32 -8.34 19.07
C LYS A 79 -10.72 -8.61 17.61
N ALA A 80 -11.20 -7.59 16.89
CA ALA A 80 -11.54 -7.70 15.48
C ALA A 80 -10.30 -8.04 14.63
N HIS A 81 -9.19 -7.34 14.85
CA HIS A 81 -7.92 -7.59 14.16
C HIS A 81 -7.41 -9.02 14.42
N ARG A 82 -7.42 -9.46 15.68
CA ARG A 82 -7.03 -10.84 16.05
C ARG A 82 -7.92 -11.89 15.39
N ARG A 83 -9.24 -11.67 15.32
CA ARG A 83 -10.17 -12.55 14.61
C ARG A 83 -9.86 -12.61 13.12
N ALA A 84 -9.64 -11.46 12.46
CA ALA A 84 -9.29 -11.40 11.04
C ALA A 84 -7.97 -12.14 10.74
N ARG A 85 -6.97 -12.00 11.62
CA ARG A 85 -5.70 -12.74 11.53
C ARG A 85 -5.86 -14.23 11.78
N ALA A 86 -6.69 -14.63 12.75
CA ALA A 86 -6.97 -16.03 13.05
C ALA A 86 -7.80 -16.71 11.95
N GLN A 87 -8.62 -15.95 11.24
CA GLN A 87 -9.30 -16.37 10.00
C GLN A 87 -8.38 -16.32 8.77
N GLY A 88 -7.04 -16.29 9.00
CA GLY A 88 -6.01 -16.19 7.98
C GLY A 88 -6.44 -16.89 6.71
N LYS A 89 -6.46 -16.13 5.59
CA LYS A 89 -6.98 -16.49 4.26
C LYS A 89 -7.21 -17.99 4.20
N LYS A 90 -8.47 -18.44 4.33
CA LYS A 90 -8.85 -19.78 3.88
C LYS A 90 -8.18 -19.94 2.54
N ILE A 91 -7.11 -20.74 2.47
CA ILE A 91 -6.34 -20.92 1.25
C ILE A 91 -7.41 -21.38 0.27
N PRO A 92 -7.72 -20.62 -0.80
CA PRO A 92 -8.64 -21.14 -1.79
C PRO A 92 -8.01 -22.47 -2.21
N MET A 93 -8.70 -23.57 -1.96
CA MET A 93 -8.27 -24.91 -2.36
C MET A 93 -8.47 -25.04 -3.87
N ILE A 94 -7.89 -24.08 -4.60
CA ILE A 94 -7.91 -23.89 -6.02
C ILE A 94 -6.45 -23.67 -6.36
N GLU A 95 -5.81 -24.74 -6.81
CA GLU A 95 -4.46 -24.69 -7.32
C GLU A 95 -4.51 -24.23 -8.79
N HIS A 96 -3.74 -23.19 -9.13
CA HIS A 96 -3.66 -22.70 -10.49
C HIS A 96 -2.65 -23.53 -11.28
N VAL A 97 -3.15 -24.46 -12.08
CA VAL A 97 -2.35 -25.32 -12.96
C VAL A 97 -2.61 -25.00 -14.43
N SER A 98 -1.54 -24.99 -15.23
CA SER A 98 -1.61 -24.81 -16.69
C SER A 98 -1.78 -26.16 -17.37
N ILE A 99 -3.02 -26.52 -17.71
CA ILE A 99 -3.34 -27.75 -18.44
C ILE A 99 -3.57 -27.41 -19.91
N PRO A 100 -2.85 -28.02 -20.87
CA PRO A 100 -3.16 -27.85 -22.29
C PRO A 100 -4.51 -28.51 -22.60
N LEU A 101 -5.39 -27.77 -23.29
CA LEU A 101 -6.69 -28.25 -23.77
C LEU A 101 -6.74 -28.10 -25.29
N ASP A 102 -7.55 -28.95 -25.94
CA ASP A 102 -7.80 -28.85 -27.37
C ASP A 102 -8.41 -27.47 -27.74
N ALA A 103 -7.89 -26.85 -28.80
CA ALA A 103 -8.32 -25.51 -29.22
C ALA A 103 -9.78 -25.44 -29.65
N HIS A 104 -10.33 -26.48 -30.27
CA HIS A 104 -11.74 -26.56 -30.64
C HIS A 104 -12.63 -26.70 -29.40
N LEU A 105 -12.16 -27.43 -28.38
CA LEU A 105 -12.87 -27.57 -27.12
C LEU A 105 -12.99 -26.23 -26.38
N VAL A 106 -11.87 -25.50 -26.25
CA VAL A 106 -11.84 -24.17 -25.60
C VAL A 106 -12.80 -23.21 -26.31
N ARG A 107 -12.76 -23.14 -27.64
CA ARG A 107 -13.66 -22.27 -28.43
C ARG A 107 -15.13 -22.61 -28.22
N ARG A 108 -15.49 -23.88 -28.06
CA ARG A 108 -16.88 -24.29 -27.80
C ARG A 108 -17.31 -23.93 -26.38
N LEU A 109 -16.42 -24.12 -25.42
CA LEU A 109 -16.65 -23.79 -24.01
C LEU A 109 -16.87 -22.28 -23.81
N GLU A 110 -16.00 -21.45 -24.39
CA GLU A 110 -16.10 -19.98 -24.37
C GLU A 110 -17.40 -19.46 -24.97
N LYS A 111 -17.88 -20.07 -26.06
CA LYS A 111 -19.16 -19.70 -26.68
C LYS A 111 -20.39 -20.07 -25.85
N THR A 112 -20.26 -21.06 -24.96
CA THR A 112 -21.40 -21.59 -24.21
C THR A 112 -21.64 -20.81 -22.93
N ASP A 113 -20.58 -20.39 -22.22
CA ASP A 113 -20.70 -19.71 -20.93
C ASP A 113 -19.47 -18.83 -20.65
N PRO A 114 -19.65 -17.55 -20.24
CA PRO A 114 -18.56 -16.72 -19.73
C PRO A 114 -17.76 -17.36 -18.57
N ASN A 115 -18.39 -18.24 -17.79
CA ASN A 115 -17.79 -18.95 -16.65
C ASN A 115 -17.34 -20.39 -16.98
N TRP A 116 -17.03 -20.67 -18.25
CA TRP A 116 -16.70 -22.02 -18.70
C TRP A 116 -15.56 -22.71 -17.93
N LYS A 117 -14.59 -21.95 -17.40
CA LYS A 117 -13.50 -22.49 -16.57
C LYS A 117 -14.01 -23.13 -15.28
N THR A 118 -14.97 -22.47 -14.62
CA THR A 118 -15.63 -23.00 -13.41
C THR A 118 -16.42 -24.26 -13.75
N ARG A 119 -17.12 -24.27 -14.89
CA ARG A 119 -17.86 -25.43 -15.38
C ARG A 119 -16.95 -26.64 -15.64
N VAL A 120 -15.77 -26.42 -16.24
CA VAL A 120 -14.77 -27.47 -16.45
C VAL A 120 -14.31 -28.04 -15.11
N ASN A 121 -14.01 -27.17 -14.13
CA ASN A 121 -13.61 -27.60 -12.80
C ASN A 121 -14.70 -28.42 -12.09
N ASP A 122 -15.98 -28.05 -12.23
CA ASP A 122 -17.10 -28.81 -11.65
C ASP A 122 -17.29 -30.18 -12.30
N ILE A 123 -17.07 -30.29 -13.61
CA ILE A 123 -17.08 -31.58 -14.31
C ILE A 123 -15.95 -32.46 -13.77
N LEU A 124 -14.72 -31.93 -13.66
CA LEU A 124 -13.59 -32.67 -13.12
C LEU A 124 -13.83 -33.11 -11.67
N ARG A 125 -14.41 -32.25 -10.84
CA ARG A 125 -14.80 -32.58 -9.46
C ARG A 125 -15.80 -33.72 -9.43
N LYS A 126 -16.83 -33.70 -10.27
CA LYS A 126 -17.82 -34.79 -10.34
C LYS A 126 -17.22 -36.10 -10.83
N THR A 127 -16.30 -36.06 -11.79
CA THR A 127 -15.71 -37.28 -12.35
C THR A 127 -14.64 -37.90 -11.43
N LEU A 128 -13.85 -37.07 -10.74
CA LEU A 128 -12.69 -37.52 -9.97
C LEU A 128 -12.94 -37.58 -8.45
N LEU A 129 -13.92 -36.83 -7.94
CA LEU A 129 -14.20 -36.70 -6.50
C LEU A 129 -15.63 -37.12 -6.13
N SER A 130 -16.38 -37.74 -7.05
CA SER A 130 -17.59 -38.47 -6.67
C SER A 130 -17.20 -39.81 -6.03
N PRO A 131 -17.85 -40.23 -4.91
CA PRO A 131 -17.58 -41.51 -4.26
C PRO A 131 -17.92 -42.71 -5.14
#